data_AF-A0A2S5C9S3-F1
#
_entry.id   AF-A0A2S5C9S3-F1
#
_cell.length_a   1.000
_cell.length_b   1.000
_cell.length_c   1.000
_cell.angle_alpha   90.00
_cell.angle_beta   90.00
_cell.angle_gamma   90.00
#
_symmetry.space_group_name_H-M   'P 1'
#
loop_
_entity.id
_entity.type
_entity.pdbx_description
1 polymer ?
#
loop_
_entity_poly.entity_id
_entity_poly.type
_entity_poly.pdbx_seq_one_letter_code
_entity_poly.pdbx_strand_id
1 'polypeptide(L)' 'MSDIFIAQPLRHLKVGYFRKRHEDRKTKIPRRYSVHAALSLKGDWLEQAGFKTNSQVRVLVEHGKLLIELMDETVA' A
#
# COMPACT_ATOMS: atom_id res chain seq x y z
N MET A 1 -18.44 21.05 1.62
CA MET A 1 -18.19 19.60 1.67
C MET A 1 -18.25 19.10 0.24
N SER A 2 -17.11 18.89 -0.41
CA SER A 2 -17.07 18.34 -1.76
C SER A 2 -17.50 16.88 -1.70
N ASP A 3 -18.61 16.52 -2.34
CA ASP A 3 -19.03 15.14 -2.55
C ASP A 3 -17.87 14.37 -3.17
N ILE A 4 -17.32 13.42 -2.42
CA ILE A 4 -16.27 12.54 -2.90
C ILE A 4 -16.96 11.55 -3.84
N PHE A 5 -16.92 11.83 -5.14
CA PHE A 5 -17.54 10.98 -6.14
C PHE A 5 -16.70 9.71 -6.35
N ILE A 6 -17.02 8.65 -5.62
CA ILE A 6 -16.35 7.35 -5.74
C ILE A 6 -16.93 6.63 -6.96
N ALA A 7 -16.30 6.81 -8.12
CA ALA A 7 -16.77 6.24 -9.39
C ALA A 7 -16.86 4.70 -9.40
N GLN A 8 -16.04 4.01 -8.61
CA GLN A 8 -16.16 2.56 -8.38
C GLN A 8 -15.73 2.19 -6.95
N PRO A 9 -16.67 1.79 -6.09
CA PRO A 9 -16.37 1.49 -4.68
C PRO A 9 -15.67 0.14 -4.49
N LEU A 10 -15.79 -0.77 -5.45
CA LEU A 10 -15.18 -2.11 -5.38
C LEU A 10 -14.12 -2.27 -6.48
N ARG A 11 -12.92 -2.69 -6.08
CA ARG A 11 -11.82 -3.01 -6.99
C ARG A 11 -11.29 -4.41 -6.70
N HIS A 12 -11.13 -5.20 -7.75
CA HIS A 12 -10.54 -6.54 -7.66
C HIS A 12 -9.04 -6.43 -7.89
N LEU A 13 -8.26 -6.75 -6.86
CA LEU A 13 -6.80 -6.73 -6.90
C LEU A 13 -6.26 -8.12 -6.62
N LYS A 14 -5.11 -8.44 -7.20
CA LYS A 14 -4.43 -9.71 -6.97
C LYS A 14 -3.23 -9.50 -6.07
N VAL A 15 -3.10 -10.36 -5.06
CA VAL A 15 -1.88 -10.45 -4.27
C VAL A 15 -0.77 -11.01 -5.16
N GLY A 16 0.25 -10.19 -5.39
CA GLY A 16 1.47 -10.58 -6.07
C GLY A 16 2.57 -10.89 -5.08
N TYR A 17 3.81 -10.76 -5.54
CA TYR A 17 4.98 -10.91 -4.67
C TYR A 17 5.98 -9.77 -4.85
N PHE A 18 6.65 -9.42 -3.75
CA PHE A 18 7.81 -8.55 -3.73
C PHE A 18 9.08 -9.38 -3.54
N ARG A 19 10.06 -9.20 -4.43
CA ARG A 19 11.36 -9.86 -4.32
C ARG A 19 12.38 -8.90 -3.70
N LYS A 20 12.94 -9.28 -2.56
CA LYS A 20 14.07 -8.58 -1.96
C LYS A 20 15.37 -9.29 -2.35
N ARG A 21 16.25 -8.57 -3.06
CA ARG A 21 17.62 -9.02 -3.33
C ARG A 21 18.49 -8.77 -2.10
N HIS A 22 19.17 -9.80 -1.63
CA HIS A 22 20.19 -9.67 -0.59
C HIS A 22 21.56 -9.73 -1.25
N GLU A 23 22.30 -8.64 -1.15
CA GLU A 23 23.66 -8.53 -1.68
C GLU A 23 24.67 -8.40 -0.55
N ASP A 24 25.88 -8.91 -0.79
CA ASP A 24 27.02 -8.62 0.05
C ASP A 24 27.33 -7.11 -0.02
N ARG A 25 27.40 -6.44 1.13
CA ARG A 25 27.68 -4.99 1.17
C ARG A 25 29.03 -4.64 0.53
N LYS A 26 30.04 -5.49 0.69
CA LYS A 26 31.41 -5.26 0.20
C LYS A 26 31.55 -5.62 -1.27
N THR A 27 31.04 -6.77 -1.70
CA THR A 27 31.28 -7.29 -3.05
C THR A 27 30.13 -7.02 -4.03
N LYS A 28 28.96 -6.58 -3.54
CA LYS A 28 27.72 -6.38 -4.33
C LYS A 28 27.19 -7.64 -5.04
N ILE A 29 27.78 -8.79 -4.75
CA ILE A 29 27.37 -10.08 -5.30
C ILE A 29 26.04 -10.49 -4.61
N PRO A 30 25.00 -10.86 -5.39
CA PRO A 30 23.76 -11.36 -4.82
C PRO A 30 23.98 -12.70 -4.13
N ARG A 31 23.59 -12.79 -2.86
CA ARG A 31 23.68 -14.03 -2.08
C ARG A 31 22.40 -14.85 -2.15
N ARG A 32 21.25 -14.18 -2.11
CA ARG A 32 19.93 -14.82 -2.19
C ARG A 32 18.83 -13.82 -2.52
N TYR A 33 17.66 -14.35 -2.86
CA TYR A 33 16.42 -13.60 -2.99
C TYR A 33 15.42 -14.08 -1.94
N SER A 34 14.69 -13.15 -1.33
CA SER A 34 13.50 -13.46 -0.54
C SER A 34 12.26 -13.04 -1.30
N VAL A 35 11.17 -13.78 -1.13
CA VAL A 35 9.87 -13.52 -1.74
C VAL A 35 8.88 -13.25 -0.63
N HIS A 36 8.13 -12.16 -0.73
CA HIS A 36 7.12 -11.76 0.24
C HIS A 36 5.81 -11.48 -0.50
N ALA A 37 4.66 -11.71 0.14
CA ALA A 37 3.37 -11.31 -0.41
C ALA A 37 3.32 -9.78 -0.55
N ALA A 38 2.73 -9.30 -1.64
CA ALA A 38 2.60 -7.86 -1.89
C ALA A 38 1.25 -7.53 -2.52
N LEU A 39 0.62 -6.46 -2.04
CA LEU A 39 -0.58 -5.89 -2.63
C LEU A 39 -0.22 -4.51 -3.21
N SER A 40 -0.63 -4.25 -4.45
CA SER A 40 -0.34 -3.00 -5.15
C SER A 40 -1.60 -2.15 -5.26
N LEU A 41 -1.67 -1.07 -4.48
CA LEU A 41 -2.70 -0.05 -4.56
C LEU A 41 -2.14 1.13 -5.38
N LYS A 42 -2.59 1.30 -6.62
CA LYS A 42 -2.06 2.34 -7.53
C LYS A 42 -3.17 2.89 -8.44
N GLY A 43 -3.06 4.18 -8.77
CA GLY A 43 -3.90 4.88 -9.74
C GLY A 43 -4.69 6.04 -9.14
N ASP A 44 -5.23 6.89 -10.00
CA ASP A 44 -5.93 8.15 -9.65
C ASP A 44 -7.14 7.94 -8.72
N TRP A 45 -7.67 6.72 -8.68
CA TRP A 45 -8.78 6.35 -7.81
C TRP A 45 -8.44 6.44 -6.32
N LEU A 46 -7.16 6.37 -5.94
CA LEU A 46 -6.74 6.58 -4.55
C LEU A 46 -6.98 8.04 -4.14
N GLU A 47 -6.59 8.99 -4.98
CA GLU A 47 -6.84 10.41 -4.73
C GLU A 47 -8.33 10.72 -4.76
N GLN A 48 -9.09 10.10 -5.68
CA GLN A 48 -10.56 10.16 -5.70
C GLN A 48 -11.19 9.58 -4.44
N ALA A 49 -10.55 8.62 -3.77
CA ALA A 49 -10.98 8.07 -2.49
C ALA A 49 -10.47 8.88 -1.28
N GLY A 50 -9.78 10.01 -1.51
CA GLY A 50 -9.26 10.89 -0.48
C GLY A 50 -7.81 10.61 -0.05
N PHE A 51 -7.20 9.53 -0.53
CA PHE A 51 -5.79 9.21 -0.26
C PHE A 51 -4.86 10.04 -1.13
N LYS A 52 -4.65 11.31 -0.74
CA LYS A 52 -3.73 12.22 -1.43
C LYS A 52 -2.28 11.77 -1.25
N THR A 53 -1.40 12.20 -2.15
CA THR A 53 0.04 12.00 -2.01
C THR A 53 0.54 12.52 -0.67
N ASN A 54 1.43 11.75 -0.02
CA ASN A 54 1.98 12.00 1.34
C ASN A 54 0.97 11.94 2.51
N SER A 55 -0.26 11.48 2.28
CA SER A 55 -1.20 11.26 3.39
C SER A 55 -0.73 10.12 4.28
N GLN A 56 -0.84 10.30 5.61
CA GLN A 56 -0.63 9.21 6.56
C GLN A 56 -1.85 8.29 6.59
N VAL A 57 -1.59 6.98 6.69
CA VAL A 57 -2.64 5.97 6.73
C VAL A 57 -2.44 4.99 7.88
N ARG A 58 -3.55 4.58 8.49
CA ARG A 58 -3.65 3.47 9.42
C ARG A 58 -4.00 2.21 8.63
N VAL A 59 -3.36 1.10 8.95
CA VAL A 59 -3.71 -0.22 8.41
C VAL A 59 -4.06 -1.15 9.57
N LEU A 60 -5.34 -1.50 9.71
CA LEU A 60 -5.79 -2.53 10.62
C LEU A 60 -5.72 -3.90 9.91
N VAL A 61 -5.17 -4.89 10.61
CA VAL A 61 -4.92 -6.23 10.08
C VAL A 61 -5.75 -7.25 10.82
N GLU A 62 -6.60 -7.96 10.08
CA GLU A 62 -7.44 -9.07 10.56
C GLU A 62 -7.26 -10.30 9.65
N HIS A 63 -7.75 -11.45 10.08
CA HIS A 63 -7.66 -12.67 9.27
C HIS A 63 -8.47 -12.53 7.97
N GLY A 64 -7.77 -12.49 6.83
CA GLY A 64 -8.37 -12.34 5.49
C GLY A 64 -8.85 -10.93 5.14
N LYS A 65 -8.55 -9.92 5.97
CA LYS A 65 -9.04 -8.56 5.79
C LYS A 65 -8.00 -7.51 6.17
N LEU A 66 -7.90 -6.47 5.35
CA LEU A 66 -7.12 -5.27 5.62
C LEU A 66 -8.06 -4.08 5.52
N LEU A 67 -8.09 -3.25 6.56
CA LEU A 67 -8.80 -1.97 6.54
C LEU A 67 -7.77 -0.85 6.54
N ILE A 68 -7.85 0.02 5.53
CA ILE A 68 -6.92 1.14 5.33
C ILE A 68 -7.72 2.43 5.47
N GLU A 69 -7.29 3.29 6.39
CA GLU A 69 -7.98 4.54 6.71
C GLU A 69 -6.97 5.68 6.75
N LEU A 70 -7.41 6.89 6.40
CA LEU A 70 -6.60 8.09 6.60
C LEU A 70 -6.39 8.32 8.10
N MET A 71 -5.19 8.75 8.47
CA MET A 71 -4.95 9.29 9.80
C MET A 71 -5.15 10.80 9.74
N ASP A 72 -6.01 11.32 10.61
CA ASP A 72 -6.11 12.76 10.82
C ASP A 72 -4.80 13.23 11.45
N GLU A 73 -4.11 14.19 10.83
CA GLU A 73 -2.93 14.88 11.40
C GLU A 73 -3.31 15.80 12.58
N THR A 74 -4.41 15.51 13.29
CA THR A 74 -4.82 16.29 14.44
C THR A 74 -4.32 15.57 15.69
N VAL A 75 -3.45 16.28 16.41
CA VAL A 75 -2.81 15.93 17.69
C VAL A 75 -1.45 15.23 17.59
N ALA A 76 -0.43 16.05 17.35
CA ALA A 76 0.77 16.06 18.21
C ALA A 76 0.85 17.43 18.90
#